data_AF-A0A7C3XBH4-F1
#
_entry.id   AF-A0A7C3XBH4-F1
#
_cell.length_a   1.000
_cell.length_b   1.000
_cell.length_c   1.000
_cell.angle_alpha   90.00
_cell.angle_beta   90.00
_cell.angle_gamma   90.00
#
_symmetry.space_group_name_H-M   'P 1'
#
loop_
_entity.id
_entity.type
_entity.pdbx_description
1 polymer ?
#
loop_
_entity_poly.entity_id
_entity_poly.type
_entity_poly.pdbx_seq_one_letter_code
_entity_poly.pdbx_strand_id
1 'polypeptide(L)'
;LKMYTLGHDFVPAGIHAGGLRYHGMGPLISHAYHLGLMEAVAVPQTKVFEAAQLFVQSEAIVPAPESAHAILTAIDEAKDAAAKGETKTILFNLTGHGLLDLGAYDSYLAGKLEDYEHPGVTLDESIEESVQHLPRLA
;
A
#
# COMPACT_ATOMS: atom_id res chain seq x y z
N LEU A 1 -10.16 -9.58 17.55
CA LEU A 1 -10.57 -8.16 17.50
C LEU A 1 -11.38 -7.94 16.23
N LYS A 2 -12.38 -7.05 16.20
CA LYS A 2 -13.13 -6.74 14.98
C LYS A 2 -12.31 -5.79 14.10
N MET A 3 -12.00 -6.21 12.87
CA MET A 3 -11.23 -5.45 11.88
C MET A 3 -11.48 -6.00 10.47
N TYR A 4 -11.18 -5.20 9.44
CA TYR A 4 -10.96 -5.74 8.10
C TYR A 4 -9.67 -6.54 8.10
N THR A 5 -9.72 -7.73 7.48
CA THR A 5 -8.60 -8.67 7.50
C THR A 5 -8.63 -9.60 6.30
N LEU A 6 -7.43 -9.97 5.83
CA LEU A 6 -7.18 -11.05 4.88
C LEU A 6 -7.10 -12.43 5.56
N GLY A 7 -7.26 -12.49 6.89
CA GLY A 7 -7.02 -13.67 7.71
C GLY A 7 -5.60 -13.71 8.29
N HIS A 8 -5.45 -14.18 9.53
CA HIS A 8 -4.16 -14.13 10.25
C HIS A 8 -3.09 -15.07 9.70
N ASP A 9 -3.49 -16.07 8.93
CA ASP A 9 -2.61 -17.02 8.25
C ASP A 9 -2.28 -16.57 6.82
N PHE A 10 -2.77 -15.41 6.37
CA PHE A 10 -2.47 -14.89 5.05
C PHE A 10 -0.98 -14.55 4.91
N VAL A 11 -0.36 -15.08 3.87
CA VAL A 11 1.06 -14.86 3.57
C VAL A 11 1.19 -14.07 2.26
N PRO A 12 1.73 -12.84 2.29
CA PRO A 12 1.97 -12.07 1.08
C PRO A 12 3.10 -12.70 0.26
N ALA A 13 3.15 -12.36 -1.04
CA ALA A 13 4.18 -12.82 -1.94
C ALA A 13 5.60 -12.55 -1.43
N GLY A 14 6.52 -13.51 -1.62
CA GLY A 14 7.93 -13.33 -1.26
C GLY A 14 8.63 -12.20 -2.04
N ILE A 15 8.11 -11.83 -3.21
CA ILE A 15 8.63 -10.74 -4.06
C ILE A 15 8.04 -9.36 -3.70
N HIS A 16 7.18 -9.27 -2.68
CA HIS A 16 6.55 -8.02 -2.28
C HIS A 16 7.54 -7.14 -1.51
N ALA A 17 8.00 -6.07 -2.15
CA ALA A 17 8.99 -5.14 -1.59
C ALA A 17 8.36 -3.83 -1.08
N GLY A 18 7.04 -3.67 -1.21
CA GLY A 18 6.29 -2.48 -0.77
C GLY A 18 6.04 -2.37 0.74
N GLY A 19 6.44 -3.35 1.54
CA GLY A 19 6.46 -3.27 3.01
C GLY A 19 5.11 -3.45 3.73
N LEU A 20 3.98 -3.06 3.13
CA LEU A 20 2.62 -3.15 3.72
C LEU A 20 2.04 -4.57 3.72
N ARG A 21 2.70 -5.47 4.46
CA ARG A 21 2.45 -6.92 4.46
C ARG A 21 1.48 -7.42 5.52
N TYR A 22 1.07 -6.55 6.44
CA TYR A 22 0.20 -6.95 7.54
C TYR A 22 -1.21 -7.25 7.05
N HIS A 23 -1.77 -8.38 7.49
CA HIS A 23 -3.03 -8.93 6.99
C HIS A 23 -4.29 -8.20 7.47
N GLY A 24 -4.18 -7.11 8.23
CA GLY A 24 -5.32 -6.48 8.88
C GLY A 24 -5.22 -4.97 8.97
N MET A 25 -6.37 -4.31 9.12
CA MET A 25 -6.46 -2.89 9.36
C MET A 25 -6.81 -2.62 10.83
N GLY A 26 -6.19 -1.63 11.48
CA GLY A 26 -6.46 -1.35 12.90
C GLY A 26 -7.97 -1.20 13.19
N PRO A 27 -8.51 -1.68 14.34
CA PRO A 27 -9.95 -1.70 14.60
C PRO A 27 -10.67 -0.36 14.45
N LEU A 28 -10.03 0.75 14.86
CA LEU A 28 -10.59 2.09 14.72
C LEU A 28 -10.66 2.53 13.25
N ILE A 29 -9.60 2.29 12.48
CA ILE A 29 -9.56 2.59 11.04
C ILE A 29 -10.58 1.71 10.30
N SER A 30 -10.66 0.43 10.67
CA SER A 30 -11.69 -0.50 10.19
C SER A 30 -13.10 0.03 10.44
N HIS A 31 -13.37 0.55 11.63
CA HIS A 31 -14.68 1.10 11.94
C HIS A 31 -14.97 2.38 11.16
N ALA A 32 -14.00 3.30 11.06
CA ALA A 32 -14.15 4.54 10.29
C ALA A 32 -14.43 4.26 8.80
N TYR A 33 -13.70 3.33 8.20
CA TYR A 33 -13.95 2.87 6.83
C TYR A 33 -15.33 2.23 6.68
N HIS A 34 -15.72 1.35 7.62
CA HIS A 34 -17.05 0.71 7.61
C HIS A 34 -18.20 1.73 7.69
N LEU A 35 -18.00 2.85 8.38
CA LEU A 35 -18.96 3.94 8.49
C LEU A 35 -18.95 4.90 7.29
N GLY A 36 -18.07 4.70 6.31
CA GLY A 36 -17.93 5.59 5.15
C GLY A 36 -17.29 6.95 5.48
N LEU A 37 -16.52 7.04 6.57
CA LEU A 37 -15.84 8.28 6.99
C LEU A 37 -14.49 8.50 6.29
N MET A 38 -14.00 7.48 5.59
CA MET A 38 -12.76 7.53 4.83
C MET A 38 -12.84 6.57 3.65
N GLU A 39 -12.02 6.84 2.64
CA GLU A 39 -11.81 5.97 1.49
C GLU A 39 -10.55 5.13 1.69
N ALA A 40 -10.47 4.00 1.00
CA ALA A 40 -9.31 3.13 0.99
C ALA A 40 -8.98 2.79 -0.46
N VAL A 41 -7.69 2.82 -0.78
CA VAL A 41 -7.16 2.51 -2.11
C VAL A 41 -6.05 1.48 -1.98
N ALA A 42 -5.93 0.64 -3.00
CA ALA A 42 -4.81 -0.28 -3.18
C ALA A 42 -4.07 0.12 -4.45
N VAL A 43 -2.73 0.13 -4.40
CA VAL A 43 -1.89 0.56 -5.50
C VAL A 43 -0.83 -0.50 -5.82
N PRO A 44 -0.49 -0.70 -7.09
CA PRO A 44 0.55 -1.65 -7.50
C PRO A 44 1.94 -1.17 -7.04
N GLN A 45 2.80 -2.11 -6.64
CA GLN A 45 4.10 -1.78 -6.08
C GLN A 45 5.03 -1.11 -7.10
N THR A 46 4.93 -1.47 -8.38
CA THR A 46 5.74 -0.82 -9.43
C THR A 46 5.46 0.68 -9.52
N LYS A 47 4.18 1.09 -9.38
CA LYS A 47 3.77 2.51 -9.34
C LYS A 47 4.20 3.21 -8.07
N VAL A 48 4.24 2.50 -6.95
CA VAL A 48 4.77 3.02 -5.68
C VAL A 48 6.23 3.42 -5.84
N PHE A 49 7.06 2.56 -6.44
CA PHE A 49 8.47 2.88 -6.66
C PHE A 49 8.69 3.95 -7.75
N GLU A 50 7.84 4.01 -8.78
CA GLU A 50 7.84 5.11 -9.76
C GLU A 50 7.59 6.46 -9.07
N ALA A 51 6.58 6.52 -8.19
CA ALA A 51 6.28 7.71 -7.39
C ALA A 51 7.42 8.06 -6.43
N ALA A 52 8.01 7.05 -5.78
CA ALA A 52 9.16 7.25 -4.90
C ALA A 52 10.36 7.86 -5.63
N GLN A 53 10.66 7.37 -6.85
CA GLN A 53 11.74 7.90 -7.68
C GLN A 53 11.50 9.36 -8.03
N LEU A 54 10.27 9.71 -8.46
CA LEU A 54 9.90 11.09 -8.74
C LEU A 54 10.05 12.00 -7.51
N PHE A 55 9.64 11.51 -6.34
CA PHE A 55 9.75 12.24 -5.09
C PHE A 55 11.20 12.50 -4.69
N VAL A 56 12.08 11.50 -4.82
CA VAL A 56 13.52 11.66 -4.59
C VAL A 56 14.11 12.73 -5.52
N GLN A 57 13.75 12.71 -6.81
CA GLN A 57 14.25 13.65 -7.80
C GLN A 57 13.76 15.08 -7.57
N SER A 58 12.59 15.23 -6.96
CA SER A 58 11.94 16.53 -6.75
C SER A 58 12.25 17.13 -5.38
N GLU A 59 12.30 16.30 -4.33
CA GLU A 59 12.36 16.72 -2.93
C GLU A 59 13.66 16.30 -2.22
N ALA A 60 14.53 15.53 -2.88
CA ALA A 60 15.82 15.04 -2.35
C ALA A 60 15.71 14.18 -1.07
N ILE A 61 14.53 13.62 -0.80
CA ILE A 61 14.29 12.69 0.31
C ILE A 61 14.06 11.29 -0.28
N VAL A 62 14.75 10.28 0.25
CA VAL A 62 14.47 8.86 -0.05
C VAL A 62 13.36 8.39 0.90
N PRO A 63 12.10 8.24 0.44
CA PRO A 63 11.01 7.80 1.30
C PRO A 63 11.11 6.30 1.59
N ALA A 64 10.50 5.82 2.68
CA ALA A 64 10.31 4.38 2.84
C ALA A 64 9.32 3.86 1.76
N PRO A 65 9.45 2.60 1.28
CA PRO A 65 8.47 2.02 0.35
C PRO A 65 7.02 2.12 0.86
N GLU A 66 6.80 2.00 2.17
CA GLU A 66 5.50 2.18 2.81
C GLU A 66 4.99 3.62 2.66
N SER A 67 5.85 4.63 2.87
CA SER A 67 5.49 6.04 2.69
C SER A 67 5.20 6.37 1.22
N ALA A 68 5.88 5.70 0.29
CA ALA A 68 5.70 5.92 -1.13
C ALA A 68 4.28 5.59 -1.63
N HIS A 69 3.52 4.75 -0.91
CA HIS A 69 2.10 4.53 -1.19
C HIS A 69 1.29 5.82 -1.04
N ALA A 70 1.52 6.56 0.06
CA ALA A 70 0.85 7.84 0.30
C ALA A 70 1.32 8.92 -0.68
N ILE A 71 2.61 8.92 -1.03
CA ILE A 71 3.17 9.83 -2.05
C ILE A 71 2.50 9.62 -3.40
N LEU A 72 2.36 8.37 -3.85
CA LEU A 72 1.65 8.06 -5.10
C LEU A 72 0.23 8.61 -5.09
N THR A 73 -0.54 8.34 -4.04
CA THR A 73 -1.91 8.86 -3.94
C THR A 73 -1.97 10.38 -3.89
N ALA A 74 -1.01 11.04 -3.24
CA ALA A 74 -0.94 12.49 -3.20
C ALA A 74 -0.62 13.09 -4.58
N ILE A 75 0.24 12.43 -5.36
CA ILE A 75 0.53 12.80 -6.75
C ILE A 75 -0.71 12.64 -7.63
N ASP A 76 -1.46 11.54 -7.46
CA ASP A 76 -2.68 11.29 -8.24
C ASP A 76 -3.76 12.33 -7.93
N GLU A 77 -3.97 12.66 -6.66
CA GLU A 77 -4.85 13.74 -6.23
C GLU A 77 -4.44 15.11 -6.79
N ALA A 78 -3.14 15.39 -6.85
CA ALA A 78 -2.62 16.63 -7.41
C ALA A 78 -2.85 16.70 -8.94
N LYS A 79 -2.66 15.59 -9.65
CA LYS A 79 -2.93 15.49 -11.09
C LYS A 79 -4.42 15.64 -11.41
N ASP A 80 -5.29 15.03 -10.61
CA ASP A 80 -6.75 15.15 -10.76
C ASP A 80 -7.21 16.60 -10.53
N ALA A 81 -6.74 17.25 -9.45
CA ALA A 81 -7.02 18.65 -9.19
C ALA A 81 -6.55 19.56 -10.36
N ALA A 82 -5.35 19.32 -10.88
CA ALA A 82 -4.84 20.05 -12.03
C ALA A 82 -5.69 19.84 -13.29
N ALA A 83 -6.13 18.61 -13.57
CA ALA A 83 -7.00 18.29 -14.70
C ALA A 83 -8.38 18.98 -14.61
N LYS A 84 -8.87 19.18 -13.39
CA LYS A 84 -10.13 19.91 -13.10
C LYS A 84 -9.95 21.43 -13.01
N GLY A 85 -8.72 21.93 -13.02
CA GLY A 85 -8.41 23.34 -12.81
C GLY A 85 -8.66 23.81 -11.37
N GLU A 86 -8.64 22.89 -10.41
CA GLU A 86 -8.91 23.14 -9.00
C GLU A 86 -7.61 23.39 -8.23
N THR A 87 -7.63 24.37 -7.33
CA THR A 87 -6.55 24.54 -6.35
C THR A 87 -6.87 23.70 -5.12
N LYS A 88 -6.07 22.66 -4.85
CA LYS A 88 -6.26 21.74 -3.73
C LYS A 88 -5.02 21.72 -2.83
N THR A 89 -5.23 21.80 -1.52
CA THR A 89 -4.16 21.54 -0.54
C THR A 89 -4.22 20.08 -0.16
N ILE A 90 -3.12 19.36 -0.35
CA ILE A 90 -3.02 17.92 -0.07
C ILE A 90 -2.02 17.73 1.08
N LEU A 91 -2.50 17.16 2.17
CA LEU A 91 -1.66 16.73 3.29
C LEU A 91 -1.53 15.21 3.24
N PHE A 92 -0.30 14.72 3.20
CA PHE A 92 0.01 13.30 3.34
C PHE A 92 1.06 13.09 4.43
N ASN A 93 1.15 11.88 4.96
CA ASN A 93 2.10 11.54 6.01
C ASN A 93 3.31 10.81 5.43
N LEU A 94 4.48 11.45 5.47
CA LEU A 94 5.77 10.82 5.20
C LEU A 94 6.21 10.03 6.44
N THR A 95 5.82 8.77 6.52
CA THR A 95 5.96 7.94 7.73
C THR A 95 7.40 7.53 8.05
N GLY A 96 8.30 7.52 7.07
CA GLY A 96 9.71 7.13 7.27
C GLY A 96 10.59 7.38 6.04
N HIS A 97 11.89 7.20 6.22
CA HIS A 97 12.89 7.27 5.15
C HIS A 97 13.29 5.86 4.67
N GLY A 98 13.69 5.74 3.41
CA GLY A 98 14.06 4.47 2.76
C GLY A 98 15.56 4.14 2.77
N LEU A 99 16.36 4.80 3.61
CA LEU A 99 17.82 4.60 3.64
C LEU A 99 18.24 3.16 3.95
N LEU A 100 17.39 2.40 4.64
CA LEU A 100 17.62 0.97 4.94
C LEU A 100 16.88 0.03 3.99
N ASP A 101 16.09 0.59 3.07
CA ASP A 101 15.26 -0.14 2.10
C ASP A 101 15.84 -0.08 0.69
N LEU A 102 17.12 0.32 0.55
CA LEU A 102 17.79 0.49 -0.74
C LEU A 102 17.84 -0.80 -1.57
N GLY A 103 17.76 -1.98 -0.96
CA GLY A 103 17.65 -3.25 -1.69
C GLY A 103 16.34 -3.38 -2.49
N ALA A 104 15.24 -2.79 -1.99
CA ALA A 104 13.98 -2.75 -2.70
C ALA A 104 14.06 -1.78 -3.89
N TYR A 105 14.69 -0.61 -3.68
CA TYR A 105 14.98 0.35 -4.75
C TYR A 105 15.87 -0.25 -5.83
N ASP A 106 16.94 -0.96 -5.47
CA ASP A 106 17.81 -1.65 -6.43
C ASP A 106 17.02 -2.68 -7.27
N SER A 107 16.14 -3.45 -6.63
CA SER A 107 15.28 -4.41 -7.33
C SER A 107 14.36 -3.73 -8.35
N TYR A 108 13.76 -2.59 -8.00
CA TYR A 108 12.95 -1.79 -8.91
C TYR A 108 13.79 -1.22 -10.08
N LEU A 109 14.92 -0.59 -9.77
CA LEU A 109 15.80 0.02 -10.77
C LEU A 109 16.41 -1.01 -11.73
N ALA A 110 16.63 -2.24 -11.25
CA ALA A 110 17.08 -3.37 -12.06
C ALA A 110 15.95 -4.03 -12.88
N GLY A 111 14.70 -3.54 -12.79
CA GLY A 111 13.55 -4.08 -13.50
C GLY A 111 13.12 -5.47 -13.00
N LYS A 112 13.48 -5.85 -11.76
CA LYS A 112 13.19 -7.16 -11.17
C LYS A 112 11.92 -7.16 -10.32
N LEU A 113 11.33 -5.99 -10.09
CA LEU A 113 10.10 -5.86 -9.31
C LEU A 113 8.90 -6.02 -10.23
N GLU A 114 8.03 -6.97 -9.92
CA GLU A 114 6.81 -7.27 -10.68
C GLU A 114 5.59 -7.06 -9.80
N ASP A 115 4.50 -6.54 -10.35
CA ASP A 115 3.23 -6.53 -9.64
C ASP A 115 2.71 -7.96 -9.54
N TYR A 116 2.55 -8.43 -8.32
CA TYR A 116 2.22 -9.82 -8.06
C TYR A 116 0.72 -10.05 -8.13
N GLU A 117 0.32 -11.03 -8.93
CA GLU A 117 -0.96 -11.70 -8.83
C GLU A 117 -0.76 -13.09 -8.19
N HIS A 118 -1.66 -13.51 -7.29
CA HIS A 118 -1.53 -14.80 -6.59
C HIS A 118 -1.45 -15.98 -7.59
N PRO A 119 -0.37 -16.80 -7.57
CA PRO A 119 -0.19 -17.91 -8.48
C PRO A 119 -0.91 -19.15 -7.94
N GLY A 120 -1.73 -19.76 -8.79
CA GLY A 120 -2.34 -21.07 -8.54
C GLY A 120 -3.68 -21.04 -7.80
N VAL A 121 -4.02 -19.94 -7.14
CA VAL A 121 -5.34 -19.65 -6.58
C VAL A 121 -5.62 -18.15 -6.71
N THR A 122 -6.87 -17.77 -6.88
CA THR A 122 -7.26 -16.35 -6.88
C THR A 122 -7.03 -15.73 -5.50
N LEU A 123 -6.84 -14.41 -5.45
CA LEU A 123 -6.73 -13.68 -4.18
C LEU A 123 -7.94 -13.95 -3.27
N ASP A 124 -9.14 -14.01 -3.85
CA ASP A 124 -10.38 -14.27 -3.14
C ASP A 124 -10.38 -15.66 -2.48
N GLU A 125 -9.93 -16.70 -3.19
CA GLU A 125 -9.80 -18.05 -2.64
C GLU A 125 -8.81 -18.10 -1.46
N SER A 126 -7.67 -17.42 -1.57
CA SER A 126 -6.67 -17.38 -0.48
C SER A 126 -7.20 -16.65 0.76
N ILE A 127 -7.95 -15.57 0.57
CA ILE A 127 -8.60 -14.84 1.65
C ILE A 127 -9.69 -15.72 2.29
N GLU A 128 -10.52 -16.38 1.48
CA GLU A 128 -11.60 -17.23 1.98
C GLU A 128 -11.05 -18.37 2.85
N GLU A 129 -9.99 -19.05 2.39
CA GLU A 129 -9.30 -20.08 3.17
C GLU A 129 -8.79 -19.53 4.51
N SER A 130 -8.08 -18.40 4.50
CA SER A 130 -7.52 -17.83 5.73
C SER A 130 -8.59 -17.34 6.71
N VAL A 131 -9.73 -16.84 6.20
CA VAL A 131 -10.86 -16.37 7.00
C VAL A 131 -11.58 -17.54 7.70
N GLN A 132 -11.58 -18.75 7.12
CA GLN A 132 -12.16 -19.94 7.76
C GLN A 132 -11.46 -20.33 9.07
N HIS A 133 -10.19 -19.99 9.22
CA HIS A 133 -9.41 -20.27 10.43
C HIS A 133 -9.59 -19.20 11.53
N LEU A 134 -10.40 -18.17 11.31
CA LEU A 134 -10.62 -17.15 12.33
C LEU A 134 -11.27 -17.76 13.58
N PRO A 135 -10.81 -17.36 14.78
CA PRO A 135 -11.43 -17.80 16.03
C PRO A 135 -12.90 -17.35 16.06
N ARG A 136 -13.80 -18.29 16.34
CA ARG A 136 -15.22 -17.97 16.52
C ARG A 136 -15.39 -17.10 17.75
N LEU A 137 -16.14 -16.02 17.61
CA LEU A 137 -16.55 -15.22 18.76
C LEU A 137 -17.47 -16.08 19.63
N ALA A 138 -17.18 -16.12 20.93
CA ALA A 138 -18.02 -16.78 21.93
C ALA A 138 -19.35 -16.06 22.12
#